data_AF-A0A2W4RDP9-F1
#
_entry.id   AF-A0A2W4RDP9-F1
#
_cell.length_a   1.000
_cell.length_b   1.000
_cell.length_c   1.000
_cell.angle_alpha   90.00
_cell.angle_beta   90.00
_cell.angle_gamma   90.00
#
_symmetry.space_group_name_H-M   'P 1'
#
loop_
_entity.id
_entity.type
_entity.pdbx_description
1 polymer ?
#
loop_
_entity_poly.entity_id
_entity_poly.type
_entity_poly.pdbx_seq_one_letter_code
_entity_poly.pdbx_strand_id
1 'polypeptide(L)'
;MPAVPLITNDAVVLGLLAATLGVVFWTSGSAHPFWRAFYRYVPALLLCYFIPSLYNTFGLIDGGQSRLYFVASRYLLPATLVLLTLAIDIPSILRLGPKAITLFLTGTVSVILGGPIALLVVGSVSPGTIGPETWRGFTAVAGSWIGGGANQAAMKDVFEIPADLFGAMVAVDVLMANVWMAVLLYLASRAPELDRRRGADTTALTALQEKVAT
;
A
#
# COMPACT_ATOMS: atom_id res chain seq x y z
N MET A 1 -28.74 -12.80 11.93
CA MET A 1 -27.85 -13.66 12.74
C MET A 1 -26.49 -13.64 12.06
N PRO A 2 -25.37 -13.39 12.75
CA PRO A 2 -24.06 -13.52 12.11
C PRO A 2 -23.94 -14.97 11.60
N ALA A 3 -23.55 -15.14 10.34
CA ALA A 3 -23.33 -16.45 9.76
C ALA A 3 -22.23 -17.15 10.56
N VAL A 4 -22.47 -18.39 11.01
CA VAL A 4 -21.43 -19.18 11.66
C VAL A 4 -20.33 -19.42 10.62
N PRO A 5 -19.08 -19.01 10.88
CA PRO A 5 -18.01 -19.17 9.90
C PRO A 5 -17.79 -20.65 9.61
N LEU A 6 -17.68 -20.99 8.32
CA LEU A 6 -17.54 -22.39 7.88
C LEU A 6 -16.20 -22.99 8.35
N ILE A 7 -15.13 -22.19 8.34
CA ILE A 7 -13.80 -22.60 8.79
C ILE A 7 -13.43 -21.83 10.07
N THR A 8 -13.29 -22.55 11.18
CA THR A 8 -12.94 -21.99 12.49
C THR A 8 -11.49 -22.26 12.92
N ASN A 9 -10.80 -23.19 12.24
CA ASN A 9 -9.43 -23.55 12.57
C ASN A 9 -8.43 -22.59 11.91
N ASP A 10 -7.69 -21.83 12.72
CA ASP A 10 -6.70 -20.85 12.27
C ASP A 10 -5.61 -21.45 11.35
N ALA A 11 -5.19 -22.70 11.54
CA ALA A 11 -4.20 -23.31 10.67
C ALA A 11 -4.76 -23.56 9.26
N VAL A 12 -6.04 -23.94 9.17
CA VAL A 12 -6.74 -24.12 7.89
C VAL A 12 -6.95 -22.77 7.21
N VAL A 13 -7.33 -21.73 7.96
CA VAL A 13 -7.46 -20.36 7.43
C VAL A 13 -6.11 -19.87 6.92
N LEU A 14 -5.01 -20.10 7.65
CA LEU A 14 -3.66 -19.75 7.21
C LEU A 14 -3.28 -20.49 5.92
N GLY A 15 -3.56 -21.79 5.85
CA GLY A 15 -3.33 -22.59 4.65
C GLY A 15 -4.10 -22.07 3.44
N LEU A 16 -5.38 -21.70 3.62
CA LEU A 16 -6.21 -21.09 2.58
C LEU A 16 -5.64 -19.75 2.11
N LEU A 17 -5.24 -18.88 3.04
CA LEU A 17 -4.64 -17.58 2.72
C LEU A 17 -3.30 -17.75 2.01
N ALA A 18 -2.43 -18.64 2.50
CA ALA A 18 -1.14 -18.95 1.88
C ALA A 18 -1.30 -19.54 0.48
N ALA A 19 -2.26 -20.46 0.28
CA ALA A 19 -2.58 -21.02 -1.02
C ALA A 19 -3.10 -19.93 -1.98
N THR A 20 -3.96 -19.03 -1.49
CA THR A 20 -4.46 -17.90 -2.27
C THR A 20 -3.30 -17.00 -2.73
N LEU A 21 -2.40 -16.63 -1.83
CA LEU A 21 -1.20 -15.85 -2.16
C LEU A 21 -0.30 -16.58 -3.15
N GLY A 22 -0.06 -17.88 -2.93
CA GLY A 22 0.74 -18.72 -3.81
C GLY A 22 0.19 -18.77 -5.23
N VAL A 23 -1.13 -18.98 -5.37
CA VAL A 23 -1.81 -18.95 -6.68
C VAL A 23 -1.66 -17.59 -7.32
N VAL A 24 -1.98 -16.49 -6.62
CA VAL A 24 -1.92 -15.13 -7.17
C VAL A 24 -0.51 -14.78 -7.64
N PHE A 25 0.53 -15.07 -6.84
CA PHE A 25 1.90 -14.77 -7.25
C PHE A 25 2.36 -15.67 -8.39
N TRP A 26 2.02 -16.96 -8.37
CA TRP A 26 2.36 -17.90 -9.43
C TRP A 26 1.72 -17.50 -10.77
N THR A 27 0.43 -17.15 -10.78
CA THR A 27 -0.24 -16.67 -11.98
C THR A 27 0.27 -15.31 -12.42
N SER A 28 0.63 -14.41 -11.49
CA SER A 28 1.19 -13.10 -11.84
C SER A 28 2.57 -13.17 -12.49
N GLY A 29 3.40 -14.15 -12.10
CA GLY A 29 4.70 -14.41 -12.70
C GLY A 29 4.64 -15.30 -13.94
N SER A 30 3.45 -15.77 -14.34
CA SER A 30 3.30 -16.70 -15.46
C SER A 30 3.49 -16.01 -16.82
N ALA A 31 4.17 -16.70 -17.75
CA ALA A 31 4.34 -16.24 -19.12
C ALA A 31 3.08 -16.44 -19.99
N HIS A 32 2.04 -17.13 -19.49
CA HIS A 32 0.85 -17.47 -20.27
C HIS A 32 0.09 -16.20 -20.73
N PRO A 33 -0.34 -16.11 -22.00
CA PRO A 33 -0.96 -14.89 -22.57
C PRO A 33 -2.18 -14.38 -21.78
N PHE A 34 -3.02 -15.29 -21.30
CA PHE A 34 -4.20 -14.94 -20.50
C PHE A 34 -3.82 -14.23 -19.20
N TRP A 35 -2.87 -14.78 -18.43
CA TRP A 35 -2.48 -14.19 -17.14
C TRP A 35 -1.77 -12.86 -17.33
N ARG A 36 -0.91 -12.73 -18.35
CA ARG A 36 -0.30 -11.43 -18.71
C ARG A 36 -1.35 -10.37 -19.04
N ALA A 37 -2.39 -10.74 -19.79
CA ALA A 37 -3.48 -9.83 -20.11
C ALA A 37 -4.32 -9.47 -18.88
N PHE A 38 -4.63 -10.45 -18.02
CA PHE A 38 -5.40 -10.22 -16.80
C PHE A 38 -4.66 -9.29 -15.82
N TYR A 39 -3.40 -9.59 -15.50
CA TYR A 39 -2.59 -8.79 -14.57
C TYR A 39 -2.16 -7.42 -15.11
N ARG A 40 -2.32 -7.19 -16.42
CA ARG A 40 -2.20 -5.85 -17.01
C ARG A 40 -3.29 -4.90 -16.49
N TYR A 41 -4.48 -5.43 -16.19
CA TYR A 41 -5.61 -4.63 -15.73
C TYR A 41 -5.89 -4.80 -14.22
N VAL A 42 -5.63 -5.99 -13.67
CA VAL A 42 -5.91 -6.32 -12.28
C VAL A 42 -4.60 -6.54 -11.54
N PRO A 43 -4.17 -5.61 -10.65
CA PRO A 43 -2.93 -5.76 -9.89
C PRO A 43 -2.97 -6.99 -8.98
N ALA A 44 -1.83 -7.70 -8.86
CA ALA A 44 -1.74 -8.87 -7.99
C ALA A 44 -2.04 -8.54 -6.52
N LEU A 45 -1.53 -7.40 -6.02
CA LEU A 45 -1.81 -6.94 -4.66
C LEU A 45 -3.31 -6.74 -4.42
N LEU A 46 -4.04 -6.20 -5.40
CA LEU A 46 -5.49 -6.03 -5.27
C LEU A 46 -6.18 -7.38 -5.01
N LEU A 47 -5.79 -8.44 -5.72
CA LEU A 47 -6.33 -9.78 -5.48
C LEU A 47 -5.97 -10.33 -4.10
N CYS A 48 -4.74 -10.08 -3.64
CA CYS A 48 -4.28 -10.50 -2.31
C CYS A 48 -5.14 -9.92 -1.17
N TYR A 49 -5.79 -8.77 -1.37
CA TYR A 49 -6.72 -8.19 -0.38
C TYR A 49 -8.17 -8.51 -0.67
N PHE A 50 -8.56 -8.48 -1.94
CA PHE A 50 -9.94 -8.66 -2.36
C PHE A 50 -10.44 -10.08 -2.12
N ILE A 51 -9.65 -11.10 -2.47
CA ILE A 51 -10.06 -12.50 -2.32
C ILE A 51 -10.29 -12.87 -0.84
N PRO A 52 -9.38 -12.55 0.12
CA PRO A 52 -9.66 -12.77 1.54
C PRO A 52 -10.86 -11.99 2.07
N SER A 53 -11.13 -10.78 1.55
CA SER A 53 -12.32 -10.00 1.92
C SER A 53 -13.61 -10.71 1.49
N LEU A 54 -13.62 -11.34 0.31
CA LEU A 54 -14.74 -12.19 -0.12
C LEU A 54 -14.93 -13.41 0.77
N TYR A 55 -13.84 -14.08 1.18
CA TYR A 55 -13.95 -15.19 2.14
C TYR A 55 -14.64 -14.76 3.43
N ASN A 56 -14.33 -13.57 3.95
CA ASN A 56 -14.97 -13.03 5.14
C ASN A 56 -16.45 -12.67 4.87
N THR A 57 -16.73 -11.99 3.76
CA THR A 57 -18.09 -11.54 3.40
C THR A 57 -19.05 -12.73 3.16
N PHE A 58 -18.56 -13.82 2.56
CA PHE A 58 -19.34 -15.03 2.37
C PHE A 58 -19.40 -15.94 3.61
N GLY A 59 -18.78 -15.54 4.73
CA GLY A 59 -18.73 -16.34 5.96
C GLY A 59 -17.88 -17.61 5.86
N LEU A 60 -16.96 -17.69 4.89
CA LEU A 60 -16.02 -18.79 4.76
C LEU A 60 -14.98 -18.76 5.90
N ILE A 61 -14.54 -17.56 6.28
CA ILE A 61 -13.63 -17.30 7.39
C ILE A 61 -14.21 -16.19 8.28
N ASP A 62 -13.81 -16.13 9.53
CA ASP A 62 -14.07 -15.00 10.42
C ASP A 62 -12.76 -14.29 10.75
N GLY A 63 -12.50 -13.18 10.06
CA GLY A 63 -11.30 -12.37 10.27
C GLY A 63 -11.28 -11.63 11.60
N GLY A 64 -12.43 -11.48 12.28
CA GLY A 64 -12.54 -10.80 13.57
C GLY A 64 -12.22 -11.71 14.75
N GLN A 65 -12.55 -13.00 14.67
CA GLN A 65 -12.28 -13.98 15.72
C GLN A 65 -10.97 -14.76 15.53
N SER A 66 -10.42 -14.77 14.31
CA SER A 66 -9.17 -15.48 14.01
C SER A 66 -7.96 -14.90 14.74
N ARG A 67 -7.11 -15.77 15.31
CA ARG A 67 -5.84 -15.35 15.93
C ARG A 67 -4.73 -15.09 14.92
N LEU A 68 -4.98 -15.31 13.63
CA LEU A 68 -3.96 -15.14 12.60
C LEU A 68 -3.46 -13.71 12.48
N TYR A 69 -4.35 -12.72 12.69
CA TYR A 69 -3.93 -11.33 12.68
C TYR A 69 -2.89 -11.05 13.78
N PHE A 70 -3.11 -11.58 14.99
CA PHE A 70 -2.14 -11.50 16.09
C PHE A 70 -0.80 -12.14 15.72
N VAL A 71 -0.84 -13.30 15.08
CA VAL A 71 0.39 -13.99 14.66
C VAL A 71 1.15 -13.17 13.61
N ALA A 72 0.42 -12.65 12.61
CA ALA A 72 1.00 -11.85 11.54
C ALA A 72 1.59 -10.53 12.07
N SER A 73 0.86 -9.77 12.89
CA SER A 73 1.32 -8.46 13.36
C SER A 73 2.44 -8.53 14.41
N ARG A 74 2.49 -9.59 15.23
CA ARG A 74 3.46 -9.68 16.33
C ARG A 74 4.69 -10.55 16.07
N TYR A 75 4.62 -11.50 15.15
CA TYR A 75 5.76 -12.36 14.83
C TYR A 75 6.26 -12.14 13.40
N LEU A 76 5.37 -12.13 12.41
CA LEU A 76 5.79 -12.04 11.01
C LEU A 76 6.20 -10.61 10.61
N LEU A 77 5.39 -9.61 10.95
CA LEU A 77 5.65 -8.22 10.59
C LEU A 77 6.98 -7.71 11.20
N PRO A 78 7.28 -7.90 12.49
CA PRO A 78 8.54 -7.43 13.07
C PRO A 78 9.76 -8.15 12.47
N ALA A 79 9.67 -9.47 12.23
CA ALA A 79 10.75 -10.21 11.58
C ALA A 79 11.03 -9.69 10.16
N THR A 80 9.98 -9.39 9.40
CA THR A 80 10.10 -8.85 8.04
C THR A 80 10.72 -7.45 8.05
N LEU A 81 10.36 -6.62 9.03
CA LEU A 81 10.96 -5.28 9.21
C LEU A 81 12.45 -5.35 9.53
N VAL A 82 12.88 -6.28 10.38
CA VAL A 82 14.31 -6.50 10.66
C VAL A 82 15.06 -6.95 9.40
N LEU A 83 14.49 -7.88 8.64
CA LEU A 83 15.10 -8.32 7.37
C LEU A 83 15.18 -7.18 6.35
N LEU A 84 14.15 -6.34 6.28
CA LEU A 84 14.13 -5.18 5.40
C LEU A 84 15.21 -4.16 5.82
N THR A 85 15.35 -3.86 7.11
CA THR A 85 16.37 -2.89 7.57
C THR A 85 17.79 -3.39 7.34
N LEU A 86 18.04 -4.70 7.46
CA LEU A 86 19.34 -5.29 7.11
C LEU A 86 19.66 -5.19 5.62
N ALA A 87 18.65 -5.10 4.75
CA ALA A 87 18.83 -4.95 3.30
C ALA A 87 19.04 -3.49 2.85
N ILE A 88 18.83 -2.50 3.73
CA ILE A 88 18.93 -1.08 3.38
C ILE A 88 20.38 -0.58 3.45
N ASP A 89 20.84 0.07 2.38
CA ASP A 89 22.12 0.78 2.33
C ASP A 89 21.99 2.20 2.93
N ILE A 90 22.11 2.29 4.25
CA ILE A 90 22.05 3.56 5.01
C ILE A 90 23.12 4.58 4.53
N PRO A 91 24.39 4.21 4.31
CA PRO A 91 25.39 5.13 3.78
C PRO A 91 24.99 5.78 2.45
N SER A 92 24.41 5.03 1.52
CA SER A 92 23.97 5.58 0.23
C SER A 92 22.80 6.56 0.38
N ILE A 93 21.86 6.30 1.31
CA ILE A 93 20.75 7.22 1.61
C ILE A 93 21.28 8.55 2.16
N LEU A 94 22.25 8.51 3.08
CA LEU A 94 22.82 9.72 3.69
C LEU A 94 23.54 10.61 2.66
N ARG A 95 24.14 10.02 1.62
CA ARG A 95 24.83 10.75 0.53
C ARG A 95 23.88 11.57 -0.35
N LEU A 96 22.59 11.29 -0.34
CA LEU A 96 21.58 12.12 -1.01
C LEU A 96 21.48 13.53 -0.39
N GLY A 97 21.96 13.68 0.84
CA GLY A 97 22.08 14.97 1.52
C GLY A 97 20.74 15.62 1.86
N PRO A 98 20.76 16.91 2.25
CA PRO A 98 19.58 17.62 2.76
C PRO A 98 18.48 17.79 1.71
N LYS A 99 18.81 17.79 0.41
CA LYS A 99 17.81 17.93 -0.67
C LYS A 99 16.81 16.77 -0.67
N ALA A 100 17.27 15.53 -0.47
CA ALA A 100 16.38 14.37 -0.41
C ALA A 100 15.52 14.35 0.86
N ILE A 101 16.08 14.79 1.99
CA ILE A 101 15.32 14.94 3.24
C ILE A 101 14.21 15.97 3.07
N THR A 102 14.52 17.14 2.48
CA THR A 102 13.50 18.16 2.20
C THR A 102 12.42 17.63 1.27
N LEU A 103 12.79 16.93 0.19
CA LEU A 103 11.84 16.29 -0.73
C LEU A 103 10.91 15.31 0.00
N PHE A 104 11.48 14.45 0.86
CA PHE A 104 10.71 13.48 1.66
C PHE A 104 9.76 14.18 2.64
N LEU A 105 10.23 15.19 3.38
CA LEU A 105 9.42 15.92 4.35
C LEU A 105 8.30 16.71 3.67
N THR A 106 8.58 17.38 2.55
CA THR A 106 7.55 18.09 1.78
C THR A 106 6.50 17.12 1.25
N GLY A 107 6.91 15.95 0.74
CA GLY A 107 5.99 14.88 0.32
C GLY A 107 5.15 14.37 1.50
N THR A 108 5.78 14.11 2.64
CA THR A 108 5.12 13.64 3.87
C THR A 108 4.06 14.62 4.35
N VAL A 109 4.39 15.90 4.46
CA VAL A 109 3.43 16.96 4.84
C VAL A 109 2.25 17.01 3.85
N SER A 110 2.54 16.90 2.56
CA SER A 110 1.49 16.90 1.53
C SER A 110 0.52 15.72 1.69
N VAL A 111 1.04 14.52 1.98
CA VAL A 111 0.22 13.32 2.25
C VAL A 111 -0.61 13.48 3.51
N ILE A 112 -0.02 13.98 4.60
CA ILE A 112 -0.70 14.20 5.89
C ILE A 112 -1.86 15.19 5.72
N LEU A 113 -1.66 16.26 4.96
CA LEU A 113 -2.69 17.27 4.71
C LEU A 113 -3.74 16.80 3.70
N GLY A 114 -3.37 15.94 2.75
CA GLY A 114 -4.26 15.47 1.69
C GLY A 114 -5.52 14.78 2.22
N GLY A 115 -5.40 13.95 3.26
CA GLY A 115 -6.55 13.26 3.87
C GLY A 115 -7.59 14.21 4.47
N PRO A 116 -7.22 15.08 5.44
CA PRO A 116 -8.12 16.10 5.98
C PRO A 116 -8.71 17.03 4.91
N ILE A 117 -7.91 17.48 3.94
CA ILE A 117 -8.42 18.32 2.85
C ILE A 117 -9.46 17.57 2.01
N ALA A 118 -9.21 16.30 1.66
CA ALA A 118 -10.18 15.49 0.91
C ALA A 118 -11.50 15.32 1.67
N LEU A 119 -11.43 15.06 2.98
CA LEU A 119 -12.62 14.95 3.84
C LEU A 119 -13.39 16.27 3.93
N LEU A 120 -12.69 17.40 4.03
CA LEU A 120 -13.32 18.72 4.06
C LEU A 120 -14.01 19.05 2.72
N VAL A 121 -13.33 18.80 1.60
CA VAL A 121 -13.89 19.05 0.26
C VAL A 121 -15.10 18.17 0.01
N VAL A 122 -14.98 16.85 0.18
CA VAL A 122 -16.09 15.92 -0.05
C VAL A 122 -17.22 16.16 0.95
N GLY A 123 -16.90 16.44 2.22
CA GLY A 123 -17.89 16.71 3.27
C GLY A 123 -18.67 17.99 3.02
N SER A 124 -18.06 19.00 2.36
CA SER A 124 -18.77 20.22 1.99
C SER A 124 -19.74 20.04 0.81
N VAL A 125 -19.46 19.10 -0.09
CA VAL A 125 -20.27 18.86 -1.29
C VAL A 125 -21.33 17.77 -1.06
N SER A 126 -20.97 16.70 -0.36
CA SER A 126 -21.84 15.55 -0.09
C SER A 126 -21.59 14.99 1.31
N PRO A 127 -22.16 15.63 2.36
CA PRO A 127 -21.95 15.24 3.75
C PRO A 127 -22.30 13.76 4.04
N GLY A 128 -23.31 13.23 3.36
CA GLY A 128 -23.77 11.85 3.53
C GLY A 128 -22.83 10.78 2.98
N THR A 129 -21.76 11.16 2.25
CA THR A 129 -20.78 10.21 1.70
C THR A 129 -19.70 9.85 2.71
N ILE A 130 -19.45 10.70 3.71
CA ILE A 130 -18.39 10.51 4.70
C ILE A 130 -18.99 9.84 5.94
N GLY A 131 -18.67 8.56 6.12
CA GLY A 131 -18.97 7.86 7.37
C GLY A 131 -18.08 8.37 8.53
N PRO A 132 -18.52 8.22 9.79
CA PRO A 132 -17.80 8.70 10.97
C PRO A 132 -16.39 8.11 11.13
N GLU A 133 -16.17 6.90 10.65
CA GLU A 133 -14.87 6.21 10.74
C GLU A 133 -13.97 6.41 9.51
N THR A 134 -14.45 7.11 8.47
CA THR A 134 -13.73 7.24 7.19
C THR A 134 -12.34 7.83 7.36
N TRP A 135 -12.17 8.78 8.29
CA TRP A 135 -10.88 9.41 8.58
C TRP A 135 -9.83 8.39 9.06
N ARG A 136 -10.24 7.35 9.80
CA ARG A 136 -9.35 6.26 10.21
C ARG A 136 -8.81 5.52 8.99
N GLY A 137 -9.64 5.31 7.98
CA GLY A 137 -9.22 4.74 6.71
C GLY A 137 -8.13 5.57 6.00
N PHE A 138 -8.25 6.90 6.03
CA PHE A 138 -7.25 7.80 5.48
C PHE A 138 -5.91 7.76 6.23
N THR A 139 -5.87 7.39 7.52
CA THR A 139 -4.60 7.21 8.23
C THR A 139 -3.84 6.00 7.69
N ALA A 140 -4.52 4.91 7.34
CA ALA A 140 -3.91 3.76 6.66
C ALA A 140 -3.33 4.14 5.29
N VAL A 141 -4.06 4.91 4.48
CA VAL A 141 -3.55 5.41 3.20
C VAL A 141 -2.31 6.29 3.41
N ALA A 142 -2.36 7.26 4.34
CA ALA A 142 -1.20 8.08 4.64
C ALA A 142 0.02 7.25 5.10
N GLY A 143 -0.21 6.24 5.94
CA GLY A 143 0.82 5.29 6.36
C GLY A 143 1.47 4.57 5.18
N SER A 144 0.66 4.11 4.22
CA SER A 144 1.14 3.46 3.00
C SER A 144 2.04 4.36 2.15
N TRP A 145 1.64 5.60 1.92
CA TRP A 145 2.38 6.52 1.04
C TRP A 145 3.64 7.10 1.70
N ILE A 146 3.68 7.17 3.03
CA ILE A 146 4.86 7.69 3.77
C ILE A 146 5.89 6.58 4.03
N GLY A 147 5.45 5.35 4.34
CA GLY A 147 6.35 4.26 4.73
C GLY A 147 5.91 2.84 4.34
N GLY A 148 5.03 2.72 3.35
CA GLY A 148 4.67 1.45 2.72
C GLY A 148 3.65 0.62 3.49
N GLY A 149 3.41 -0.60 2.99
CA GLY A 149 2.38 -1.51 3.53
C GLY A 149 2.58 -1.90 5.00
N ALA A 150 3.82 -1.86 5.51
CA ALA A 150 4.09 -2.07 6.93
C ALA A 150 3.57 -0.92 7.80
N ASN A 151 3.80 0.33 7.39
CA ASN A 151 3.24 1.50 8.07
C ASN A 151 1.71 1.51 7.94
N GLN A 152 1.17 1.17 6.77
CA GLN A 152 -0.27 1.01 6.58
C GLN A 152 -0.88 0.00 7.55
N ALA A 153 -0.23 -1.18 7.73
CA ALA A 153 -0.66 -2.17 8.70
C ALA A 153 -0.54 -1.66 10.15
N ALA A 154 0.52 -0.92 10.48
CA ALA A 154 0.66 -0.31 11.81
C ALA A 154 -0.46 0.71 12.10
N MET A 155 -0.87 1.50 11.10
CA MET A 155 -1.99 2.45 11.25
C MET A 155 -3.31 1.73 11.53
N LYS A 156 -3.52 0.52 10.99
CA LYS A 156 -4.69 -0.30 11.31
C LYS A 156 -4.80 -0.58 12.81
N ASP A 157 -3.69 -0.91 13.45
CA ASP A 157 -3.65 -1.21 14.89
C ASP A 157 -3.76 0.05 15.74
N VAL A 158 -2.99 1.09 15.43
CA VAL A 158 -2.94 2.33 16.22
C VAL A 158 -4.28 3.06 16.21
N PHE A 159 -4.98 3.07 15.08
CA PHE A 159 -6.26 3.75 14.91
C PHE A 159 -7.46 2.81 14.96
N GLU A 160 -7.25 1.53 15.30
CA GLU A 160 -8.30 0.52 15.41
C GLU A 160 -9.24 0.54 14.20
N ILE A 161 -8.67 0.44 13.00
CA ILE A 161 -9.43 0.54 11.75
C ILE A 161 -10.22 -0.76 11.54
N PRO A 162 -11.56 -0.71 11.36
CA PRO A 162 -12.37 -1.87 11.04
C PRO A 162 -11.84 -2.64 9.83
N ALA A 163 -11.90 -3.97 9.87
CA ALA A 163 -11.25 -4.83 8.87
C ALA A 163 -11.80 -4.64 7.45
N ASP A 164 -13.09 -4.39 7.34
CA ASP A 164 -13.81 -4.05 6.10
C ASP A 164 -13.36 -2.69 5.54
N LEU A 165 -13.32 -1.65 6.39
CA LEU A 165 -12.84 -0.33 6.01
C LEU A 165 -11.36 -0.37 5.61
N PHE A 166 -10.53 -1.10 6.36
CA PHE A 166 -9.13 -1.29 6.04
C PHE A 166 -8.96 -1.97 4.68
N GLY A 167 -9.69 -3.06 4.43
CA GLY A 167 -9.66 -3.74 3.13
C GLY A 167 -10.08 -2.84 1.97
N ALA A 168 -11.12 -2.02 2.15
CA ALA A 168 -11.55 -1.05 1.15
C ALA A 168 -10.49 0.02 0.88
N MET A 169 -9.87 0.57 1.94
CA MET A 169 -8.83 1.61 1.82
C MET A 169 -7.56 1.08 1.16
N VAL A 170 -7.17 -0.16 1.42
CA VAL A 170 -6.06 -0.80 0.71
C VAL A 170 -6.37 -1.01 -0.77
N ALA A 171 -7.60 -1.38 -1.13
CA ALA A 171 -7.99 -1.48 -2.53
C ALA A 171 -7.92 -0.11 -3.23
N VAL A 172 -8.43 0.94 -2.60
CA VAL A 172 -8.31 2.33 -3.10
C VAL A 172 -6.84 2.73 -3.25
N ASP A 173 -6.01 2.41 -2.26
CA ASP A 173 -4.58 2.70 -2.25
C ASP A 173 -3.85 2.07 -3.44
N VAL A 174 -4.05 0.78 -3.67
CA VAL A 174 -3.47 0.05 -4.82
C VAL A 174 -3.96 0.63 -6.15
N LEU A 175 -5.26 0.92 -6.29
CA LEU A 175 -5.81 1.49 -7.51
C LEU A 175 -5.22 2.88 -7.80
N MET A 176 -5.16 3.76 -6.79
CA MET A 176 -4.60 5.10 -6.93
C MET A 176 -3.10 5.06 -7.20
N ALA A 177 -2.35 4.15 -6.58
CA ALA A 177 -0.94 3.95 -6.85
C ALA A 177 -0.69 3.61 -8.33
N ASN A 178 -1.53 2.76 -8.95
CA ASN A 178 -1.40 2.42 -10.36
C ASN A 178 -1.72 3.59 -11.29
N VAL A 179 -2.79 4.34 -11.00
CA VAL A 179 -3.12 5.56 -11.77
C VAL A 179 -2.00 6.58 -11.64
N TRP A 180 -1.49 6.80 -10.44
CA TRP A 180 -0.40 7.73 -10.18
C TRP A 180 0.91 7.30 -10.85
N MET A 181 1.22 6.00 -10.86
CA MET A 181 2.38 5.47 -11.58
C MET A 181 2.34 5.84 -13.07
N ALA A 182 1.18 5.74 -13.72
CA ALA A 182 1.03 6.15 -15.12
C ALA A 182 1.33 7.65 -15.31
N VAL A 183 0.86 8.50 -14.38
CA VAL A 183 1.15 9.94 -14.38
C VAL A 183 2.65 10.19 -14.19
N LEU A 184 3.29 9.52 -13.23
CA LEU A 184 4.72 9.66 -12.97
C LEU A 184 5.56 9.24 -14.17
N LEU A 185 5.25 8.13 -14.84
CA LEU A 185 5.96 7.70 -16.04
C LEU A 185 5.80 8.71 -17.19
N TYR A 186 4.60 9.26 -17.36
CA TYR A 186 4.36 10.32 -18.32
C TYR A 186 5.20 11.57 -18.03
N LEU A 187 5.29 11.98 -16.77
CA LEU A 187 6.10 13.13 -16.34
C LEU A 187 7.61 12.86 -16.41
N ALA A 188 8.04 11.65 -16.05
CA ALA A 188 9.45 11.24 -16.07
C ALA A 188 10.04 11.34 -17.48
N SER A 189 9.28 10.95 -18.51
CA SER A 189 9.69 11.12 -19.91
C SER A 189 9.93 12.58 -20.34
N ARG A 190 9.44 13.55 -19.54
CA ARG A 190 9.56 14.99 -19.76
C ARG A 190 10.37 15.69 -18.68
N ALA A 191 11.02 14.94 -17.79
CA ALA A 191 11.77 15.49 -16.66
C ALA A 191 12.78 16.58 -17.08
N PRO A 192 13.63 16.39 -18.11
CA PRO A 192 14.62 17.41 -18.49
C PRO A 192 14.00 18.76 -18.90
N GLU A 193 12.84 18.72 -19.57
CA GLU A 193 12.14 19.94 -19.95
C GLU A 193 11.50 20.64 -18.75
N LEU A 194 10.88 19.87 -17.85
CA LEU A 194 10.27 20.38 -16.62
C LEU A 194 11.31 20.99 -15.69
N ASP A 195 12.45 20.33 -15.54
CA ASP A 195 13.56 20.77 -14.70
C ASP A 195 14.13 22.09 -15.23
N ARG A 196 14.35 22.20 -16.55
CA ARG A 196 14.80 23.45 -17.18
C ARG A 196 13.79 24.59 -17.00
N ARG A 197 12.49 24.31 -17.17
CA ARG A 197 11.42 25.31 -16.99
C ARG A 197 11.33 25.83 -15.54
N ARG A 198 11.67 24.99 -14.56
CA ARG A 198 11.62 25.32 -13.13
C ARG A 198 12.96 25.77 -12.54
N GLY A 199 14.03 25.76 -13.35
CA GLY A 199 15.39 26.08 -12.89
C GLY A 199 15.92 25.09 -11.84
N ALA A 200 15.51 23.82 -11.91
CA ALA A 200 15.90 22.81 -10.93
C ALA A 200 17.35 22.34 -11.13
N ASP A 201 18.13 22.33 -10.05
CA ASP A 201 19.49 21.75 -10.03
C ASP A 201 19.42 20.23 -9.78
N THR A 202 19.62 19.46 -10.85
CA THR A 202 19.55 17.98 -10.87
C THR A 202 20.91 17.29 -10.77
N THR A 203 22.01 18.03 -10.57
CA THR A 203 23.39 17.50 -10.62
C THR A 203 23.60 16.28 -9.72
N ALA A 204 23.11 16.33 -8.48
CA ALA A 204 23.23 15.23 -7.51
C ALA A 204 22.37 14.01 -7.90
N LEU A 205 21.24 14.21 -8.57
CA LEU A 205 20.36 13.14 -9.02
C LEU A 205 20.98 12.39 -10.21
N THR A 206 21.55 13.13 -11.16
CA THR A 206 22.24 12.55 -12.32
C THR A 206 23.44 11.71 -11.90
N ALA A 207 24.25 12.20 -10.96
CA ALA A 207 25.39 11.45 -10.43
C ALA A 207 24.98 10.14 -9.73
N LEU A 208 23.82 10.12 -9.08
CA LEU A 208 23.27 8.90 -8.49
C LEU A 208 22.78 7.91 -9.56
N GLN A 209 22.09 8.41 -10.60
CA GLN A 209 21.59 7.58 -11.70
C GLN A 209 22.73 6.87 -12.44
N GLU A 210 23.82 7.58 -12.75
CA GLU A 210 25.00 7.01 -13.42
C GLU A 210 25.63 5.88 -12.61
N LYS A 211 25.66 6.02 -11.27
CA LYS A 211 26.21 5.01 -10.37
C LYS A 211 25.31 3.77 -10.22
N VAL A 212 23.99 3.91 -10.34
CA VAL A 212 23.05 2.77 -10.30
C VAL A 212 23.03 2.03 -11.63
N ALA A 213 23.37 2.70 -12.73
CA ALA A 213 23.50 2.10 -14.05
C ALA A 213 24.84 1.36 -14.28
N THR A 214 25.79 1.48 -13.36
CA THR A 214 27.10 0.79 -13.35
C THR A 214 27.14 -0.31 -12.31
#